data_AF-A0A540WNU7-F1
#
_entry.id   AF-A0A540WNU7-F1
#
_cell.length_a   1.000
_cell.length_b   1.000
_cell.length_c   1.000
_cell.angle_alpha   90.00
_cell.angle_beta   90.00
_cell.angle_gamma   90.00
#
_symmetry.space_group_name_H-M   'P 1'
#
loop_
_entity.id
_entity.type
_entity.pdbx_description
1 polymer ?
#
loop_
_entity_poly.entity_id
_entity_poly.type
_entity_poly.pdbx_seq_one_letter_code
_entity_poly.pdbx_strand_id
1 'polypeptide(L)'
;MSTPIAAHIDSVSVRSDTNAALPADRVDGLTDASLSEPADFVETNYLGGSGYKSRVQTLKDTSADLSGHFMQDDAPQSILRDARDTGSTVYVTFIFDPSAAVGTKGKRIPMVVTSFDEKLTPGGVVEFSCKLLGNGAPVAV
;
A
#
# COMPACT_ATOMS: atom_id res chain seq x y z
N MET A 1 4.39 -31.71 -0.55
CA MET A 1 5.20 -30.68 0.13
C MET A 1 4.80 -29.35 -0.49
N SER A 2 4.12 -28.46 0.24
CA SER A 2 3.77 -27.14 -0.29
C SER A 2 5.06 -26.32 -0.37
N THR A 3 5.43 -25.93 -1.57
CA THR A 3 6.48 -24.94 -1.81
C THR A 3 6.13 -23.70 -1.00
N PRO A 4 7.03 -23.17 -0.15
CA PRO A 4 6.77 -21.92 0.54
C PRO A 4 6.53 -20.82 -0.50
N ILE A 5 5.35 -20.21 -0.47
CA ILE A 5 5.03 -19.02 -1.26
C ILE A 5 6.00 -17.92 -0.83
N ALA A 6 6.63 -17.25 -1.80
CA ALA A 6 7.60 -16.19 -1.54
C ALA A 6 6.97 -15.14 -0.61
N ALA A 7 7.63 -14.88 0.52
CA ALA A 7 7.12 -14.09 1.63
C ALA A 7 7.16 -12.56 1.37
N HIS A 8 6.96 -12.13 0.13
CA HIS A 8 7.15 -10.74 -0.29
C HIS A 8 6.00 -10.28 -1.19
N ILE A 9 5.67 -9.00 -1.10
CA ILE A 9 4.91 -8.30 -2.14
C ILE A 9 5.68 -8.49 -3.45
N ASP A 10 5.06 -9.11 -4.45
CA ASP A 10 5.66 -9.36 -5.78
C ASP A 10 5.86 -8.04 -6.52
N SER A 11 4.82 -7.21 -6.56
CA SER A 11 4.86 -5.92 -7.24
C SER A 11 3.85 -4.95 -6.66
N VAL A 12 4.20 -3.66 -6.72
CA VAL A 12 3.33 -2.54 -6.41
C VAL A 12 3.08 -1.76 -7.69
N SER A 13 1.82 -1.48 -8.01
CA SER A 13 1.44 -0.67 -9.16
C SER A 13 0.60 0.53 -8.73
N VAL A 14 0.74 1.67 -9.40
CA VAL A 14 0.03 2.92 -9.06
C VAL A 14 -0.67 3.48 -10.28
N ARG A 15 -1.94 3.88 -10.11
CA ARG A 15 -2.73 4.59 -11.12
C ARG A 15 -3.45 5.79 -10.52
N SER A 16 -3.73 6.79 -11.35
CA SER A 16 -4.57 7.94 -11.01
C SER A 16 -6.08 7.69 -11.25
N ASP A 17 -6.45 6.56 -11.85
CA ASP A 17 -7.83 6.20 -12.19
C ASP A 17 -8.25 4.85 -11.57
N THR A 18 -9.53 4.49 -11.72
CA THR A 18 -10.12 3.23 -11.23
C THR A 18 -9.90 2.03 -12.14
N ASN A 19 -9.15 2.15 -13.25
CA ASN A 19 -8.95 1.05 -14.20
C ASN A 19 -7.95 0.02 -13.66
N ALA A 20 -8.05 -1.24 -14.08
CA ALA A 20 -7.15 -2.29 -13.61
C ALA A 20 -5.67 -1.96 -13.89
N ALA A 21 -4.77 -2.37 -12.99
CA ALA A 21 -3.33 -2.17 -13.14
C ALA A 21 -2.79 -2.92 -14.37
N LEU A 22 -1.93 -2.24 -15.13
CA LEU A 22 -1.19 -2.76 -16.27
C LEU A 22 0.29 -2.96 -15.90
N PRO A 23 1.05 -3.74 -16.67
CA PRO A 23 2.48 -3.92 -16.40
C PRO A 23 3.29 -2.61 -16.36
N ALA A 24 2.88 -1.60 -17.13
CA ALA A 24 3.52 -0.28 -17.15
C ALA A 24 3.20 0.59 -15.92
N ASP A 25 2.21 0.19 -15.11
CA ASP A 25 1.84 0.91 -13.88
C ASP A 25 2.68 0.46 -12.67
N ARG A 26 3.58 -0.52 -12.85
CA ARG A 26 4.44 -1.05 -11.79
C ARG A 26 5.52 -0.03 -11.43
N VAL A 27 5.65 0.25 -10.13
CA VAL A 27 6.67 1.15 -9.60
C VAL A 27 8.04 0.53 -9.83
N ASP A 28 8.89 1.20 -10.61
CA ASP A 28 10.28 0.80 -10.79
C ASP A 28 11.16 1.27 -9.61
N GLY A 29 12.30 0.62 -9.41
CA GLY A 29 13.29 0.97 -8.39
C GLY A 29 12.84 0.69 -6.94
N LEU A 30 11.67 0.07 -6.73
CA LEU A 30 11.13 -0.23 -5.41
C LEU A 30 12.04 -1.22 -4.66
N THR A 31 12.46 -0.84 -3.45
CA THR A 31 13.32 -1.67 -2.59
C THR A 31 12.54 -2.26 -1.44
N ASP A 32 11.62 -1.49 -0.85
CA ASP A 32 10.76 -1.94 0.23
C ASP A 32 9.35 -1.39 0.07
N ALA A 33 8.37 -2.22 0.43
CA ALA A 33 6.96 -1.86 0.46
C ALA A 33 6.31 -2.52 1.67
N SER A 34 5.60 -1.71 2.45
CA SER A 34 4.80 -2.17 3.57
C SER A 34 3.32 -1.90 3.30
N LEU A 35 2.47 -2.83 3.74
CA LEU A 35 1.02 -2.62 3.80
C LEU A 35 0.56 -2.96 5.21
N SER A 36 -0.07 -1.99 5.87
CA SER A 36 -0.63 -2.12 7.20
C SER A 36 -2.15 -1.95 7.14
N GLU A 37 -2.88 -2.85 7.79
CA GLU A 37 -4.34 -2.87 7.82
C GLU A 37 -4.84 -2.83 9.27
N PRO A 38 -4.66 -1.70 9.98
CA PRO A 38 -5.13 -1.56 11.34
C PRO A 38 -6.66 -1.56 11.42
N ALA A 39 -7.16 -1.89 12.60
CA ALA A 39 -8.57 -1.76 12.90
C ALA A 39 -8.79 -1.28 14.33
N ASP A 40 -9.85 -0.49 14.48
CA ASP A 40 -10.25 0.08 15.75
C ASP A 40 -11.14 -0.89 16.51
N PHE A 41 -10.95 -0.91 17.84
CA PHE A 41 -11.70 -1.79 18.73
C PHE A 41 -12.34 -0.99 19.85
N VAL A 42 -13.61 -1.28 20.11
CA VAL A 42 -14.35 -0.79 21.28
C VAL A 42 -14.51 -1.93 22.28
N GLU A 43 -14.22 -1.66 23.55
CA GLU A 43 -14.40 -2.61 24.65
C GLU A 43 -15.88 -2.77 24.97
N THR A 44 -16.38 -4.01 24.99
CA THR A 44 -17.81 -4.29 25.16
C THR A 44 -18.22 -4.65 26.58
N ASN A 45 -17.25 -4.91 27.46
CA ASN A 45 -17.51 -5.35 28.83
C ASN A 45 -16.91 -4.39 29.88
N TYR A 46 -17.47 -3.18 29.94
CA TYR A 46 -16.98 -2.11 30.82
C TYR A 46 -17.23 -2.36 32.32
N LEU A 47 -18.31 -3.07 32.71
CA LEU A 47 -18.73 -3.25 34.12
C LEU A 47 -18.89 -4.71 34.57
N GLY A 48 -18.56 -5.69 33.74
CA GLY A 48 -18.72 -7.11 34.12
C GLY A 48 -18.34 -8.09 33.03
N GLY A 49 -17.81 -9.25 33.42
CA GLY A 49 -17.36 -10.30 32.52
C GLY A 49 -16.54 -11.37 33.26
N SER A 50 -15.95 -12.30 32.52
CA SER A 50 -15.11 -13.39 33.05
C SER A 50 -13.73 -12.95 33.59
N GLY A 51 -13.48 -11.65 33.72
CA GLY A 51 -12.17 -11.08 34.05
C GLY A 51 -11.26 -10.82 32.83
N TYR A 52 -11.71 -11.17 31.61
CA TYR A 52 -11.01 -10.89 30.35
C TYR A 52 -11.71 -9.81 29.54
N LYS A 53 -10.95 -8.94 28.88
CA LYS A 53 -11.49 -7.89 28.00
C LYS A 53 -12.15 -8.50 26.75
N SER A 54 -13.40 -8.12 26.47
CA SER A 54 -14.08 -8.41 25.20
C SER A 54 -14.15 -7.14 24.35
N ARG A 55 -13.95 -7.30 23.04
CA ARG A 55 -13.87 -6.17 22.10
C ARG A 55 -14.64 -6.46 20.83
N VAL A 56 -15.21 -5.42 20.24
CA VAL A 56 -15.82 -5.45 18.90
C VAL A 56 -15.01 -4.55 17.97
N GLN A 57 -14.69 -5.06 16.78
CA GLN A 57 -14.01 -4.32 15.73
C GLN A 57 -14.99 -3.32 15.09
N THR A 58 -14.52 -2.09 14.85
CA THR A 58 -15.34 -1.00 14.30
C THR A 58 -14.82 -0.57 12.94
N LEU A 59 -14.06 0.52 12.87
CA LEU A 59 -13.47 1.02 11.64
C LEU A 59 -12.20 0.23 11.29
N LYS A 60 -11.94 0.16 10.00
CA LYS A 60 -10.72 -0.41 9.43
C LYS A 60 -10.06 0.70 8.64
N ASP A 61 -8.75 0.78 8.75
CA ASP A 61 -7.95 1.71 7.99
C ASP A 61 -6.83 0.95 7.27
N THR A 62 -6.18 1.61 6.32
CA THR A 62 -5.05 1.07 5.59
C THR A 62 -3.97 2.12 5.49
N SER A 63 -2.71 1.72 5.59
CA SER A 63 -1.56 2.60 5.37
C SER A 63 -0.48 1.81 4.66
N ALA A 64 0.34 2.51 3.89
CA ALA A 64 1.44 1.90 3.17
C ALA A 64 2.64 2.83 3.12
N ASP A 65 3.83 2.27 3.29
CA ASP A 65 5.09 2.96 3.07
C ASP A 65 5.79 2.30 1.87
N LEU A 66 6.20 3.12 0.89
CA LEU A 66 6.98 2.70 -0.26
C LEU A 66 8.34 3.38 -0.21
N SER A 67 9.41 2.66 -0.50
CA SER A 67 10.74 3.25 -0.62
C SER A 67 11.60 2.53 -1.63
N GLY A 68 12.53 3.27 -2.23
CA GLY A 68 13.43 2.72 -3.23
C GLY A 68 14.25 3.78 -3.95
N HIS A 69 14.75 3.42 -5.12
CA HIS A 69 15.50 4.31 -5.98
C HIS A 69 14.57 5.20 -6.79
N PHE A 70 14.91 6.49 -6.82
CA PHE A 70 14.20 7.44 -7.65
C PHE A 70 14.55 7.21 -9.13
N MET A 71 13.52 7.03 -9.94
CA MET A 71 13.64 6.81 -11.38
C MET A 71 12.99 7.98 -12.13
N GLN A 72 13.78 8.73 -12.89
CA GLN A 72 13.33 9.99 -13.51
C GLN A 72 12.15 9.80 -14.48
N ASP A 73 12.09 8.67 -15.19
CA ASP A 73 11.07 8.38 -16.19
C ASP A 73 9.99 7.39 -15.70
N ASP A 74 9.91 7.16 -14.38
CA ASP A 74 8.90 6.27 -13.79
C ASP A 74 7.55 6.98 -13.64
N ALA A 75 6.61 6.66 -14.53
CA ALA A 75 5.27 7.24 -14.51
C ALA A 75 4.52 7.01 -13.17
N PRO A 76 4.59 5.84 -12.52
CA PRO A 76 4.03 5.62 -11.18
C PRO A 76 4.59 6.58 -10.11
N GLN A 77 5.91 6.77 -10.04
CA GLN A 77 6.53 7.75 -9.12
C GLN A 77 6.10 9.19 -9.44
N SER A 78 5.94 9.56 -10.71
CA SER A 78 5.37 10.86 -11.09
C SER A 78 3.93 11.02 -10.59
N ILE A 79 3.08 9.99 -10.76
CA ILE A 79 1.71 10.00 -10.27
C ILE A 79 1.65 10.20 -8.75
N LEU A 80 2.53 9.55 -8.00
CA LEU A 80 2.62 9.72 -6.54
C LEU A 80 3.01 11.16 -6.15
N ARG A 81 3.98 11.75 -6.85
CA ARG A 81 4.40 13.14 -6.62
C ARG A 81 3.27 14.12 -6.92
N ASP A 82 2.62 13.97 -8.07
CA ASP A 82 1.52 14.84 -8.50
C ASP A 82 0.31 14.70 -7.56
N ALA A 83 0.03 13.49 -7.09
CA ALA A 83 -1.03 13.22 -6.12
C ALA A 83 -0.74 13.86 -4.76
N ARG A 84 0.52 13.91 -4.33
CA ARG A 84 0.94 14.62 -3.11
C ARG A 84 0.64 16.11 -3.22
N ASP A 85 0.93 16.72 -4.37
CA ASP A 85 0.75 18.17 -4.55
C ASP A 85 -0.73 18.56 -4.76
N THR A 86 -1.51 17.69 -5.42
CA THR A 86 -2.92 17.95 -5.71
C THR A 86 -3.88 17.45 -4.62
N GLY A 87 -3.42 16.56 -3.73
CA GLY A 87 -4.28 15.86 -2.78
C GLY A 87 -5.21 14.83 -3.43
N SER A 88 -4.91 14.43 -4.68
CA SER A 88 -5.74 13.49 -5.43
C SER A 88 -5.61 12.07 -4.89
N THR A 89 -6.71 11.30 -4.96
CA THR A 89 -6.67 9.86 -4.66
C THR A 89 -5.94 9.10 -5.75
N VAL A 90 -5.01 8.23 -5.35
CA VAL A 90 -4.35 7.25 -6.22
C VAL A 90 -4.85 5.85 -5.88
N TYR A 91 -4.75 4.94 -6.84
CA TYR A 91 -5.16 3.55 -6.68
C TYR A 91 -3.92 2.66 -6.69
N VAL A 92 -3.52 2.21 -5.51
CA VAL A 92 -2.31 1.40 -5.31
C VAL A 92 -2.70 -0.07 -5.31
N THR A 93 -2.05 -0.86 -6.16
CA THR A 93 -2.28 -2.30 -6.30
C THR A 93 -1.08 -3.06 -5.78
N PHE A 94 -1.28 -3.82 -4.71
CA PHE A 94 -0.30 -4.75 -4.15
C PHE A 94 -0.60 -6.15 -4.67
N ILE A 95 0.33 -6.76 -5.40
CA ILE A 95 0.27 -8.16 -5.81
C ILE A 95 1.12 -8.97 -4.83
N PHE A 96 0.51 -9.97 -4.20
CA PHE A 96 1.20 -10.90 -3.28
C PHE A 96 1.57 -12.20 -3.99
N ASP A 97 0.67 -12.71 -4.83
CA ASP A 97 0.90 -13.90 -5.63
C ASP A 97 0.34 -13.70 -7.06
N PRO A 98 1.21 -13.47 -8.06
CA PRO A 98 0.76 -13.28 -9.43
C PRO A 98 0.15 -14.55 -10.05
N SER A 99 0.46 -15.73 -9.50
CA SER A 99 0.00 -17.03 -9.98
C SER A 99 -1.34 -17.47 -9.37
N ALA A 100 -1.80 -16.78 -8.33
CA ALA A 100 -3.08 -17.07 -7.68
C ALA A 100 -4.29 -16.78 -8.59
N ALA A 101 -5.45 -17.31 -8.20
CA ALA A 101 -6.70 -17.05 -8.90
C ALA A 101 -7.09 -15.57 -8.84
N VAL A 102 -7.80 -15.08 -9.85
CA VAL A 102 -8.36 -13.72 -9.88
C VAL A 102 -9.21 -13.48 -8.63
N GLY A 103 -9.02 -12.34 -7.97
CA GLY A 103 -9.62 -12.00 -6.69
C GLY A 103 -8.83 -12.51 -5.47
N THR A 104 -7.70 -13.18 -5.69
CA THR A 104 -6.79 -13.64 -4.61
C THR A 104 -5.33 -13.30 -4.87
N LYS A 105 -5.03 -12.61 -5.98
CA LYS A 105 -3.66 -12.23 -6.35
C LYS A 105 -3.12 -11.13 -5.46
N GLY A 106 -4.02 -10.25 -5.03
CA GLY A 106 -3.62 -9.01 -4.40
C GLY A 106 -4.79 -8.17 -3.92
N LYS A 107 -4.46 -6.95 -3.53
CA LYS A 107 -5.41 -5.93 -3.10
C LYS A 107 -5.12 -4.63 -3.83
N ARG A 108 -6.19 -3.95 -4.21
CA ARG A 108 -6.14 -2.60 -4.75
C ARG A 108 -6.85 -1.66 -3.81
N ILE A 109 -6.16 -0.61 -3.41
CA ILE A 109 -6.59 0.28 -2.33
C ILE A 109 -6.56 1.72 -2.85
N PRO A 110 -7.67 2.47 -2.74
CA PRO A 110 -7.65 3.91 -2.94
C PRO A 110 -6.89 4.55 -1.77
N MET A 111 -5.86 5.34 -2.06
CA MET A 111 -4.99 5.95 -1.06
C MET A 111 -4.72 7.41 -1.40
N VAL A 112 -4.39 8.21 -0.39
CA VAL A 112 -3.88 9.57 -0.52
C VAL A 112 -2.41 9.62 -0.12
N VAL A 113 -1.62 10.42 -0.84
CA VAL A 113 -0.19 10.57 -0.57
C VAL A 113 0.01 11.63 0.51
N THR A 114 0.60 11.24 1.63
CA THR A 114 0.84 12.14 2.78
C THR A 114 2.24 12.73 2.77
N SER A 115 3.24 11.96 2.32
CA SER A 115 4.59 12.46 2.08
C SER A 115 5.19 11.79 0.86
N PHE A 116 6.01 12.55 0.14
CA PHE A 116 6.87 12.08 -0.93
C PHE A 116 8.20 12.82 -0.75
N ASP A 117 9.21 12.09 -0.29
CA ASP A 117 10.49 12.62 0.12
C ASP A 117 11.59 12.07 -0.78
N GLU A 118 12.45 12.95 -1.28
CA GLU A 118 13.62 12.59 -2.10
C GLU A 118 14.90 12.86 -1.33
N LYS A 119 15.80 11.88 -1.31
CA LYS A 119 17.08 11.97 -0.61
C LYS A 119 18.22 11.63 -1.56
N LEU A 120 19.21 12.52 -1.63
CA LEU A 120 20.49 12.22 -2.29
C LEU A 120 21.43 11.56 -1.28
N THR A 121 21.83 10.32 -1.57
CA THR A 121 22.88 9.67 -0.79
C THR A 121 24.27 10.13 -1.26
N PRO A 122 25.30 10.13 -0.39
CA PRO A 122 26.66 10.55 -0.76
C PRO A 122 27.30 9.75 -1.92
N GLY A 123 26.68 8.64 -2.35
CA GLY A 123 27.07 7.86 -3.53
C GLY A 123 26.46 8.31 -4.85
N GLY A 124 25.70 9.41 -4.87
CA GLY A 124 25.03 9.92 -6.08
C GLY A 124 23.71 9.21 -6.42
N VAL A 125 23.24 8.29 -5.57
CA VAL A 125 21.96 7.61 -5.74
C VAL A 125 20.87 8.44 -5.08
N VAL A 126 19.84 8.79 -5.84
CA VAL A 126 18.63 9.43 -5.33
C VAL A 126 17.66 8.33 -4.91
N GLU A 127 17.18 8.43 -3.68
CA GLU A 127 16.18 7.54 -3.10
C GLU A 127 14.86 8.30 -2.93
N PHE A 128 13.73 7.62 -3.08
CA PHE A 128 12.43 8.15 -2.74
C PHE A 128 11.83 7.38 -1.55
N SER A 129 11.03 8.08 -0.75
CA SER A 129 10.16 7.49 0.26
C SER A 129 8.77 8.13 0.15
N CYS A 130 7.74 7.29 0.13
CA CYS A 130 6.36 7.72 -0.03
C CYS A 130 5.49 7.09 1.06
N LYS A 131 4.70 7.92 1.75
CA LYS A 131 3.76 7.50 2.79
C LYS A 131 2.33 7.69 2.34
N LEU A 132 1.53 6.63 2.43
CA LEU A 132 0.17 6.56 1.92
C LEU A 132 -0.81 6.24 3.05
N LEU A 133 -1.97 6.91 3.02
CA LEU A 133 -3.10 6.60 3.89
C LEU A 133 -4.31 6.18 3.07
N GLY A 134 -5.10 5.26 3.61
CA GLY A 134 -6.32 4.74 2.99
C GLY A 134 -7.36 5.83 2.80
N ASN A 135 -8.01 5.82 1.64
CA ASN A 135 -9.12 6.73 1.31
C ASN A 135 -10.33 5.95 0.77
N GLY A 136 -10.54 4.72 1.25
CA GLY A 136 -11.65 3.87 0.86
C GLY A 136 -11.38 2.38 1.05
N ALA A 137 -12.34 1.56 0.63
CA ALA A 137 -12.28 0.12 0.81
C ALA A 137 -11.32 -0.55 -0.19
N PRO A 138 -10.49 -1.51 0.26
CA PRO A 138 -9.73 -2.38 -0.62
C PRO A 138 -10.65 -3.23 -1.52
N VAL A 139 -10.22 -3.42 -2.77
CA VAL A 139 -10.83 -4.32 -3.75
C VAL A 139 -9.86 -5.46 -4.03
N ALA A 140 -10.35 -6.70 -3.99
CA ALA A 140 -9.53 -7.86 -4.31
C ALA A 140 -9.20 -7.91 -5.81
N VAL A 141 -7.97 -8.32 -6.14
CA VAL A 141 -7.43 -8.39 -7.52
C VAL A 141 -7.17 -9.83 -7.93
#